data_AF-A0A7C2ZZY7-F1
#
_entry.id   AF-A0A7C2ZZY7-F1
#
_cell.length_a   1.000
_cell.length_b   1.000
_cell.length_c   1.000
_cell.angle_alpha   90.00
_cell.angle_beta   90.00
_cell.angle_gamma   90.00
#
_symmetry.space_group_name_H-M   'P 1'
#
loop_
_entity.id
_entity.type
_entity.pdbx_description
1 polymer ?
#
loop_
_entity_poly.entity_id
_entity_poly.type
_entity_poly.pdbx_seq_one_letter_code
_entity_poly.pdbx_strand_id
1 'polypeptide(L)'
;INDVMIPWDATVDTLRTIIERINQANAGVVATYDPTTDRLTLTATRPGPEPIRLRDVTGNLLAVLRLAGAPQQLGEPAVVRLDDGTRLTSPRNVLENLFPGVTIELLQAAPGPVVITLSQPTETRQEIVAEPGVQAVRSMVESFNAALAQLATLANTPGDGLLVGSSVLATLRQHLVRAVMEPVVLGGERRLPAELGLTVEMPVRGQVRLVLNEERLRQALETAPEETTGVLRALAERLQREISSLLEPGGLIPGQLRLTEEFQARLSQRLRELEERLAARQRLLERQFAQMETALQRFQQQQGALTLLLLQLLSPLQGLVPLR
;
A
#
# COMPACT_ATOMS: atom_id res chain seq x y z
N ILE A 1 11.81 43.35 -14.39
CA ILE A 1 12.05 43.69 -12.97
C ILE A 1 12.70 42.49 -12.32
N ASN A 2 13.89 42.61 -11.71
CA ASN A 2 14.64 41.48 -11.13
C ASN A 2 14.66 40.25 -12.05
N ASP A 3 15.03 40.48 -13.31
CA ASP A 3 15.11 39.46 -14.38
C ASP A 3 13.77 38.81 -14.79
N VAL A 4 12.63 39.24 -14.23
CA VAL A 4 11.28 38.87 -14.67
C VAL A 4 10.75 39.85 -15.72
N MET A 5 10.29 39.32 -16.85
CA MET A 5 9.68 40.08 -17.95
C MET A 5 8.26 40.52 -17.59
N ILE A 6 7.95 41.81 -17.74
CA ILE A 6 6.60 42.37 -17.58
C ILE A 6 6.16 42.95 -18.92
N PRO A 7 5.28 42.27 -19.69
CA PRO A 7 4.80 42.82 -20.95
C PRO A 7 3.88 44.02 -20.70
N TRP A 8 3.86 44.96 -21.63
CA TRP A 8 2.96 46.11 -21.60
C TRP A 8 2.62 46.61 -23.02
N ASP A 9 1.47 47.25 -23.17
CA ASP A 9 0.99 47.87 -24.41
C ASP A 9 0.35 49.22 -24.11
N ALA A 10 0.95 50.32 -24.59
CA ALA A 10 0.46 51.68 -24.35
C ALA A 10 -0.94 51.98 -24.94
N THR A 11 -1.45 51.16 -25.85
CA THR A 11 -2.75 51.40 -26.49
C THR A 11 -3.92 50.84 -25.69
N VAL A 12 -3.67 49.85 -24.82
CA VAL A 12 -4.72 49.15 -24.06
C VAL A 12 -4.45 49.09 -22.55
N ASP A 13 -3.19 49.17 -22.11
CA ASP A 13 -2.86 49.09 -20.69
C ASP A 13 -3.05 50.44 -19.99
N THR A 14 -3.64 50.37 -18.82
CA THR A 14 -3.67 51.46 -17.85
C THR A 14 -2.53 51.32 -16.84
N LEU A 15 -2.21 52.39 -16.10
CA LEU A 15 -1.25 52.29 -14.98
C LEU A 15 -1.67 51.21 -13.97
N ARG A 16 -2.98 51.10 -13.70
CA ARG A 16 -3.55 50.09 -12.80
C ARG A 16 -3.25 48.68 -13.28
N THR A 17 -3.50 48.38 -14.57
CA THR A 17 -3.27 47.03 -15.11
C THR A 17 -1.78 46.67 -15.14
N ILE A 18 -0.89 47.65 -15.33
CA ILE A 18 0.56 47.44 -15.22
C ILE A 18 0.95 47.12 -13.77
N ILE A 19 0.44 47.86 -12.78
CA ILE A 19 0.69 47.60 -11.35
C ILE A 19 0.20 46.20 -10.95
N GLU A 20 -1.01 45.83 -11.34
CA GLU A 20 -1.58 44.50 -11.07
C GLU A 20 -0.70 43.41 -11.68
N ARG A 21 -0.24 43.61 -12.92
CA ARG A 21 0.67 42.67 -13.60
C ARG A 21 2.03 42.54 -12.90
N ILE A 22 2.62 43.65 -12.43
CA ILE A 22 3.86 43.61 -11.64
C ILE A 22 3.66 42.80 -10.37
N ASN A 23 2.56 43.05 -9.64
CA ASN A 23 2.25 42.36 -8.37
C ASN A 23 1.97 40.86 -8.54
N GLN A 24 1.52 40.43 -9.72
CA GLN A 24 1.25 39.03 -10.04
C GLN A 24 2.46 38.28 -10.63
N ALA A 25 3.47 39.00 -11.14
CA ALA A 25 4.58 38.40 -11.87
C ALA A 25 5.63 37.68 -10.99
N ASN A 26 5.47 37.68 -9.67
CA ASN A 26 6.47 37.15 -8.72
C ASN A 26 7.88 37.73 -8.92
N ALA A 27 7.98 38.99 -9.34
CA ALA A 27 9.25 39.69 -9.59
C ALA A 27 9.98 40.14 -8.31
N GLY A 28 9.56 39.67 -7.13
CA GLY A 28 10.15 40.05 -5.85
C GLY A 28 9.89 41.50 -5.43
N VAL A 29 8.87 42.15 -6.01
CA VAL A 29 8.48 43.53 -5.67
C VAL A 29 6.97 43.65 -5.53
N VAL A 30 6.53 44.66 -4.79
CA VAL A 30 5.16 45.17 -4.76
C VAL A 30 5.16 46.57 -5.34
N ALA A 31 4.32 46.80 -6.33
CA ALA A 31 4.04 48.08 -6.94
C ALA A 31 2.77 48.70 -6.33
N THR A 32 2.85 49.97 -5.95
CA THR A 32 1.71 50.76 -5.47
C THR A 32 1.73 52.15 -6.09
N TYR A 33 0.54 52.71 -6.33
CA TYR A 33 0.40 54.08 -6.80
C TYR A 33 -0.45 54.88 -5.82
N ASP A 34 0.08 56.02 -5.39
CA ASP A 34 -0.62 56.98 -4.56
C ASP A 34 -1.12 58.15 -5.44
N PRO A 35 -2.44 58.29 -5.64
CA PRO A 35 -3.00 59.36 -6.48
C PRO A 35 -2.93 60.75 -5.84
N THR A 36 -2.70 60.85 -4.52
CA THR A 36 -2.61 62.14 -3.83
C THR A 36 -1.25 62.79 -4.02
N THR A 37 -0.19 61.97 -4.08
CA THR A 37 1.19 62.42 -4.31
C THR A 37 1.68 62.15 -5.73
N ASP A 38 0.83 61.59 -6.59
CA ASP A 38 1.12 61.15 -7.95
C ASP A 38 2.40 60.29 -8.03
N ARG A 39 2.52 59.32 -7.12
CA ARG A 39 3.75 58.56 -6.91
C ARG A 39 3.54 57.06 -7.08
N LEU A 40 4.25 56.48 -8.05
CA LEU A 40 4.45 55.05 -8.18
C LEU A 40 5.65 54.62 -7.31
N THR A 41 5.45 53.63 -6.46
CA THR A 41 6.50 53.07 -5.60
C THR A 41 6.65 51.58 -5.88
N LEU A 42 7.89 51.12 -5.99
CA LEU A 42 8.24 49.70 -6.03
C LEU A 42 8.98 49.36 -4.74
N THR A 43 8.46 48.39 -4.00
CA THR A 43 9.05 47.92 -2.73
C THR A 43 9.47 46.47 -2.89
N ALA A 44 10.71 46.13 -2.57
CA ALA A 44 11.15 44.73 -2.58
C ALA A 44 10.36 43.93 -1.52
N THR A 45 9.97 42.69 -1.84
CA THR A 45 9.27 41.82 -0.89
C THR A 45 10.19 41.15 0.11
N ARG A 46 11.51 41.23 -0.11
CA ARG A 46 12.54 40.70 0.78
C ARG A 46 13.35 41.87 1.35
N PRO A 47 13.56 41.92 2.66
CA PRO A 47 14.48 42.88 3.25
C PRO A 47 15.92 42.56 2.84
N GLY A 48 16.77 43.58 2.83
CA GLY A 48 18.20 43.45 2.58
C GLY A 48 18.77 44.58 1.74
N PRO A 49 20.10 44.59 1.56
CA PRO A 49 20.81 45.66 0.84
C PRO A 49 20.75 45.51 -0.70
N GLU A 50 19.88 44.66 -1.23
CA GLU A 50 19.78 44.42 -2.67
C GLU A 50 18.88 45.47 -3.35
N PRO A 51 19.35 46.11 -4.44
CA PRO A 51 18.52 47.01 -5.22
C PRO A 51 17.52 46.25 -6.10
N ILE A 52 16.40 46.89 -6.41
CA ILE A 52 15.47 46.45 -7.44
C ILE A 52 16.10 46.72 -8.81
N ARG A 53 16.28 45.68 -9.61
CA ARG A 53 16.81 45.79 -10.98
C ARG A 53 15.69 46.10 -11.96
N LEU A 54 15.79 47.25 -12.61
CA LEU A 54 14.83 47.73 -13.61
C LEU A 54 15.54 47.92 -14.95
N ARG A 55 14.94 47.42 -16.02
CA ARG A 55 15.40 47.61 -17.40
C ARG A 55 14.22 47.56 -18.36
N ASP A 56 14.18 48.50 -19.30
CA ASP A 56 13.32 48.41 -20.48
C ASP A 56 14.00 47.52 -21.53
N VAL A 57 13.30 46.47 -21.97
CA VAL A 57 13.73 45.64 -23.10
C VAL A 57 13.30 46.28 -24.42
N THR A 58 12.09 46.85 -24.44
CA THR A 58 11.49 47.58 -25.56
C THR A 58 10.78 48.82 -25.04
N GLY A 59 10.81 49.91 -25.81
CA GLY A 59 10.14 51.16 -25.47
C GLY A 59 10.85 51.94 -24.34
N ASN A 60 10.09 52.75 -23.61
CA ASN A 60 10.61 53.73 -22.64
C ASN A 60 9.75 53.84 -21.36
N LEU A 61 9.09 52.75 -20.97
CA LEU A 61 8.12 52.75 -19.86
C LEU A 61 8.74 53.24 -18.54
N LEU A 62 9.98 52.83 -18.22
CA LEU A 62 10.64 53.27 -16.98
C LEU A 62 10.90 54.78 -16.97
N ALA A 63 11.21 55.37 -18.12
CA ALA A 63 11.40 56.81 -18.22
C ALA A 63 10.07 57.56 -18.06
N VAL A 64 9.00 57.07 -18.69
CA VAL A 64 7.64 57.65 -18.58
C VAL A 64 7.14 57.58 -17.14
N LEU A 65 7.34 56.46 -16.46
CA LEU A 65 6.97 56.26 -15.06
C LEU A 65 7.96 56.89 -14.07
N ARG A 66 8.99 57.60 -14.55
CA ARG A 66 10.06 58.21 -13.75
C ARG A 66 10.76 57.22 -12.80
N LEU A 67 10.79 55.95 -13.18
CA LEU A 67 11.51 54.88 -12.48
C LEU A 67 12.95 54.73 -12.99
N ALA A 68 13.23 55.20 -14.21
CA ALA A 68 14.57 55.17 -14.78
C ALA A 68 15.53 56.06 -13.96
N GLY A 69 16.46 55.43 -13.24
CA GLY A 69 17.41 56.14 -12.37
C GLY A 69 16.78 56.71 -11.10
N ALA A 70 15.55 56.31 -10.74
CA ALA A 70 14.92 56.73 -9.50
C ALA A 70 15.77 56.32 -8.28
N PRO A 71 15.89 57.19 -7.26
CA PRO A 71 16.64 56.84 -6.06
C PRO A 71 15.99 55.66 -5.36
N GLN A 72 16.80 54.67 -4.98
CA GLN A 72 16.36 53.53 -4.19
C GLN A 72 16.88 53.66 -2.76
N GLN A 73 16.01 53.40 -1.80
CA GLN A 73 16.40 53.21 -0.41
C GLN A 73 16.69 51.73 -0.20
N LEU A 74 17.96 51.38 -0.04
CA LEU A 74 18.37 50.01 0.25
C LEU A 74 18.04 49.65 1.70
N GLY A 75 17.70 48.39 1.94
CA GLY A 75 17.65 47.86 3.30
C GLY A 75 19.05 47.72 3.89
N GLU A 76 19.13 47.63 5.21
CA GLU A 76 20.38 47.32 5.89
C GLU A 76 20.53 45.80 6.06
N PRO A 77 21.75 45.25 5.96
CA PRO A 77 21.97 43.87 6.32
C PRO A 77 21.83 43.69 7.84
N ALA A 78 21.34 42.52 8.25
CA ALA A 78 21.33 42.15 9.65
C ALA A 78 22.77 41.90 10.12
N VAL A 79 23.12 42.46 11.28
CA VAL A 79 24.45 42.31 11.88
C VAL A 79 24.30 41.73 13.28
N VAL A 80 24.97 40.60 13.51
CA VAL A 80 25.03 39.94 14.83
C VAL A 80 26.48 39.86 15.28
N ARG A 81 26.71 40.05 16.58
CA ARG A 81 28.02 39.88 17.20
C ARG A 81 27.96 38.69 18.14
N LEU A 82 28.89 37.77 17.96
CA LEU A 82 29.06 36.62 18.86
C LEU A 82 29.93 37.01 20.05
N ASP A 83 29.92 36.17 21.08
CA ASP A 83 30.66 36.39 22.33
C ASP A 83 32.19 36.46 22.14
N ASP A 84 32.71 35.82 21.10
CA ASP A 84 34.13 35.85 20.70
C ASP A 84 34.53 37.16 19.97
N GLY A 85 33.58 38.07 19.75
CA GLY A 85 33.76 39.33 19.03
C GLY A 85 33.54 39.22 17.51
N THR A 86 33.27 38.03 16.98
CA THR A 86 33.01 37.79 15.55
C THR A 86 31.76 38.55 15.11
N ARG A 87 31.89 39.31 14.01
CA ARG A 87 30.78 40.03 13.38
C ARG A 87 30.23 39.22 12.22
N LEU A 88 29.00 38.76 12.36
CA LEU A 88 28.27 38.09 11.30
C LEU A 88 27.34 39.09 10.60
N THR A 89 27.30 39.02 9.29
CA THR A 89 26.44 39.86 8.45
C THR A 89 25.58 38.95 7.60
N SER A 90 24.26 39.14 7.66
CA SER A 90 23.31 38.43 6.82
C SER A 90 22.52 39.43 5.97
N PRO A 91 22.28 39.14 4.68
CA PRO A 91 21.39 39.96 3.87
C PRO A 91 19.92 39.88 4.35
N ARG A 92 19.59 38.94 5.24
CA ARG A 92 18.24 38.71 5.77
C ARG A 92 18.24 38.69 7.30
N ASN A 93 17.05 38.82 7.88
CA ASN A 93 16.81 38.61 9.31
C ASN A 93 16.78 37.12 9.69
N VAL A 94 17.45 36.25 8.93
CA VAL A 94 17.55 34.82 9.20
C VAL A 94 19.02 34.44 9.13
N LEU A 95 19.48 33.74 10.16
CA LEU A 95 20.80 33.13 10.25
C LEU A 95 20.62 31.61 10.19
N GLU A 96 20.93 31.04 9.05
CA GLU A 96 20.95 29.60 8.86
C GLU A 96 22.35 29.06 9.16
N ASN A 97 22.41 27.86 9.73
CA ASN A 97 23.66 27.11 9.92
C ASN A 97 24.74 27.83 10.74
N LEU A 98 24.35 28.75 11.64
CA LEU A 98 25.28 29.29 12.62
C LEU A 98 25.80 28.16 13.54
N PHE A 99 24.91 27.24 13.88
CA PHE A 99 25.22 25.94 14.47
C PHE A 99 24.56 24.86 13.61
N PRO A 100 25.15 23.65 13.50
CA PRO A 100 24.54 22.56 12.75
C PRO A 100 23.11 22.28 13.22
N GLY A 101 22.14 22.36 12.29
CA GLY A 101 20.74 22.10 12.57
C GLY A 101 19.98 23.23 13.27
N VAL A 102 20.60 24.40 13.49
CA VAL A 102 19.96 25.55 14.13
C VAL A 102 19.71 26.65 13.11
N THR A 103 18.47 27.16 13.09
CA THR A 103 18.07 28.36 12.35
C THR A 103 17.62 29.41 13.35
N ILE A 104 18.12 30.64 13.21
CA ILE A 104 17.80 31.76 14.09
C ILE A 104 17.12 32.86 13.28
N GLU A 105 15.91 33.25 13.68
CA GLU A 105 15.20 34.40 13.14
C GLU A 105 15.43 35.63 14.03
N LEU A 106 15.88 36.72 13.43
CA LEU A 106 16.21 37.98 14.08
C LEU A 106 14.98 38.89 14.05
N LEU A 107 14.37 39.11 15.21
CA LEU A 107 13.14 39.91 15.30
C LEU A 107 13.43 41.39 15.57
N GLN A 108 14.37 41.67 16.48
CA GLN A 108 14.70 43.02 16.93
C GLN A 108 16.15 43.09 17.42
N ALA A 109 16.78 44.26 17.27
CA ALA A 109 18.06 44.55 17.89
C ALA A 109 17.90 44.63 19.43
N ALA A 110 18.61 43.74 20.14
CA ALA A 110 18.59 43.73 21.61
C ALA A 110 19.46 44.87 22.18
N PRO A 111 19.05 45.50 23.31
CA PRO A 111 19.86 46.52 23.99
C PRO A 111 21.08 45.94 24.72
N GLY A 112 21.21 44.61 24.76
CA GLY A 112 22.30 43.88 25.41
C GLY A 112 22.46 42.47 24.82
N PRO A 113 23.41 41.66 25.33
CA PRO A 113 23.66 40.32 24.83
C PRO A 113 22.44 39.40 25.03
N VAL A 114 22.14 38.59 24.02
CA VAL A 114 21.09 37.56 24.07
C VAL A 114 21.76 36.20 24.24
N VAL A 115 21.50 35.53 25.35
CA VAL A 115 22.01 34.18 25.61
C VAL A 115 21.07 33.16 24.99
N ILE A 116 21.58 32.37 24.06
CA ILE A 116 20.84 31.24 23.47
C ILE A 116 21.30 29.97 24.18
N THR A 117 20.42 29.39 24.98
CA THR A 117 20.69 28.12 25.67
C THR A 117 20.11 26.97 24.86
N LEU A 118 20.98 26.12 24.33
CA LEU A 118 20.61 24.82 23.77
C LEU A 118 20.55 23.81 24.91
N SER A 119 19.37 23.58 25.46
CA SER A 119 19.12 22.48 26.39
C SER A 119 18.54 21.28 25.65
N GLN A 120 18.86 20.08 26.11
CA GLN A 120 18.06 18.91 25.75
C GLN A 120 16.61 19.19 26.19
N PRO A 121 15.60 18.99 25.32
CA PRO A 121 14.22 19.19 25.70
C PRO A 121 13.88 18.33 26.92
N THR A 122 13.36 18.95 27.98
CA THR A 122 12.81 18.28 29.16
C THR A 122 11.38 17.81 28.92
N GLU A 123 10.74 18.27 27.84
CA GLU A 123 9.53 17.65 27.31
C GLU A 123 9.92 16.32 26.67
N THR A 124 9.35 15.27 27.24
CA THR A 124 9.99 13.99 27.39
C THR A 124 10.26 13.30 26.05
N ARG A 125 11.41 12.66 25.93
CA ARG A 125 11.75 11.64 24.89
C ARG A 125 10.61 10.62 24.63
N GLN A 126 9.68 10.49 25.58
CA GLN A 126 8.47 9.67 25.53
C GLN A 126 7.54 10.00 24.35
N GLU A 127 7.28 11.27 24.01
CA GLU A 127 6.25 11.59 22.99
C GLU A 127 6.78 11.65 21.56
N ILE A 128 8.02 12.10 21.33
CA ILE A 128 8.49 12.42 19.97
C ILE A 128 9.06 11.21 19.25
N VAL A 129 9.65 10.23 19.95
CA VAL A 129 10.36 9.10 19.33
C VAL A 129 9.77 7.75 19.70
N ALA A 130 9.35 7.58 20.96
CA ALA A 130 8.82 6.29 21.41
C ALA A 130 7.42 6.02 20.88
N GLU A 131 6.48 6.98 20.90
CA GLU A 131 5.10 6.73 20.47
C GLU A 131 4.97 6.31 18.99
N PRO A 132 5.61 6.97 18.00
CA PRO A 132 5.57 6.49 16.62
C PRO A 132 6.19 5.10 16.45
N GLY A 133 7.27 4.80 17.17
CA GLY A 133 7.95 3.50 17.14
C GLY A 133 7.10 2.39 17.78
N VAL A 134 6.54 2.66 18.96
CA VAL A 134 5.62 1.75 19.67
C VAL A 134 4.37 1.51 18.84
N GLN A 135 3.79 2.54 18.23
CA GLN A 135 2.63 2.42 17.35
C GLN A 135 2.93 1.58 16.10
N ALA A 136 4.12 1.72 15.50
CA ALA A 136 4.53 0.90 14.36
C ALA A 136 4.67 -0.58 14.76
N VAL A 137 5.31 -0.87 15.90
CA VAL A 137 5.46 -2.23 16.41
C VAL A 137 4.09 -2.82 16.80
N ARG A 138 3.21 -2.04 17.41
CA ARG A 138 1.83 -2.45 17.70
C ARG A 138 1.07 -2.83 16.42
N SER A 139 1.14 -1.99 15.39
CA SER A 139 0.48 -2.24 14.10
C SER A 139 1.01 -3.52 13.43
N MET A 140 2.32 -3.78 13.55
CA MET A 140 2.94 -5.02 13.08
C MET A 140 2.40 -6.23 13.86
N VAL A 141 2.33 -6.15 15.19
CA VAL A 141 1.81 -7.22 16.07
C VAL A 141 0.34 -7.52 15.74
N GLU A 142 -0.48 -6.49 15.55
CA GLU A 142 -1.88 -6.61 15.15
C GLU A 142 -2.00 -7.30 13.79
N SER A 143 -1.21 -6.88 12.79
CA SER A 143 -1.20 -7.48 11.45
C SER A 143 -0.75 -8.95 11.48
N PHE A 144 0.29 -9.26 12.26
CA PHE A 144 0.78 -10.61 12.45
C PHE A 144 -0.27 -11.51 13.09
N ASN A 145 -0.92 -11.05 14.15
CA ASN A 145 -1.99 -11.78 14.83
C ASN A 145 -3.22 -11.97 13.93
N ALA A 146 -3.59 -10.96 13.14
CA ALA A 146 -4.67 -11.08 12.16
C ALA A 146 -4.35 -12.17 11.12
N ALA A 147 -3.12 -12.23 10.61
CA ALA A 147 -2.70 -13.29 9.70
C ALA A 147 -2.77 -14.67 10.35
N LEU A 148 -2.28 -14.81 11.59
CA LEU A 148 -2.39 -16.08 12.33
C LEU A 148 -3.85 -16.49 12.57
N ALA A 149 -4.72 -15.54 12.88
CA ALA A 149 -6.14 -15.80 13.05
C ALA A 149 -6.79 -16.29 11.75
N GLN A 150 -6.49 -15.65 10.62
CA GLN A 150 -6.96 -16.12 9.31
C GLN A 150 -6.48 -17.54 9.01
N LEU A 151 -5.20 -17.84 9.22
CA LEU A 151 -4.66 -19.20 9.06
C LEU A 151 -5.39 -20.21 9.95
N ALA A 152 -5.69 -19.83 11.20
CA ALA A 152 -6.43 -20.69 12.12
C ALA A 152 -7.88 -20.91 11.66
N THR A 153 -8.56 -19.88 11.15
CA THR A 153 -9.93 -20.04 10.60
C THR A 153 -9.99 -20.96 9.39
N LEU A 154 -9.00 -20.88 8.50
CA LEU A 154 -8.89 -21.75 7.33
C LEU A 154 -8.55 -23.20 7.72
N ALA A 155 -7.75 -23.38 8.79
CA ALA A 155 -7.23 -24.69 9.18
C ALA A 155 -8.05 -25.45 10.23
N ASN A 156 -8.90 -24.78 11.03
CA ASN A 156 -9.49 -25.40 12.23
C ASN A 156 -11.00 -25.21 12.38
N THR A 157 -11.67 -24.41 11.54
CA THR A 157 -13.12 -24.20 11.67
C THR A 157 -13.88 -25.40 11.06
N PRO A 158 -14.63 -26.19 11.84
CA PRO A 158 -15.41 -27.30 11.27
C PRO A 158 -16.51 -26.75 10.37
N GLY A 159 -16.60 -27.24 9.13
CA GLY A 159 -17.62 -26.83 8.16
C GLY A 159 -17.23 -25.63 7.28
N ASP A 160 -16.59 -24.60 7.86
CA ASP A 160 -16.18 -23.37 7.13
C ASP A 160 -14.67 -23.30 6.81
N GLY A 161 -13.85 -24.10 7.47
CA GLY A 161 -12.41 -24.17 7.20
C GLY A 161 -12.15 -24.90 5.90
N LEU A 162 -11.88 -24.15 4.83
CA LEU A 162 -11.65 -24.72 3.50
C LEU A 162 -10.41 -25.65 3.45
N LEU A 163 -9.51 -25.54 4.42
CA LEU A 163 -8.21 -26.22 4.47
C LEU A 163 -7.99 -26.93 5.82
N VAL A 164 -9.06 -27.46 6.44
CA VAL A 164 -8.94 -28.17 7.71
C VAL A 164 -7.92 -29.32 7.61
N GLY A 165 -6.98 -29.36 8.56
CA GLY A 165 -5.92 -30.39 8.60
C GLY A 165 -4.77 -30.19 7.62
N SER A 166 -4.70 -29.06 6.93
CA SER A 166 -3.60 -28.74 6.03
C SER A 166 -2.25 -28.67 6.76
N SER A 167 -1.34 -29.59 6.44
CA SER A 167 0.03 -29.62 6.94
C SER A 167 0.84 -28.39 6.51
N VAL A 168 0.44 -27.77 5.40
CA VAL A 168 1.04 -26.57 4.81
C VAL A 168 0.78 -25.37 5.71
N LEU A 169 -0.47 -25.18 6.15
CA LEU A 169 -0.83 -24.09 7.06
C LEU A 169 -0.21 -24.29 8.45
N ALA A 170 -0.13 -25.55 8.91
CA ALA A 170 0.57 -25.88 10.16
C ALA A 170 2.07 -25.55 10.09
N THR A 171 2.72 -25.89 8.98
CA THR A 171 4.13 -25.58 8.72
C THR A 171 4.34 -24.07 8.65
N LEU A 172 3.53 -23.36 7.86
CA LEU A 172 3.57 -21.91 7.75
C LEU A 172 3.49 -21.22 9.11
N ARG A 173 2.52 -21.61 9.95
CA ARG A 173 2.38 -21.10 11.31
C ARG A 173 3.64 -21.32 12.14
N GLN A 174 4.25 -22.51 12.05
CA GLN A 174 5.47 -22.82 12.79
C GLN A 174 6.65 -21.97 12.33
N HIS A 175 6.81 -21.74 11.03
CA HIS A 175 7.85 -20.87 10.47
C HIS A 175 7.70 -19.43 10.95
N LEU A 176 6.49 -18.87 10.88
CA LEU A 176 6.20 -17.51 11.33
C LEU A 176 6.48 -17.32 12.83
N VAL A 177 6.05 -18.27 13.66
CA VAL A 177 6.29 -18.24 15.10
C VAL A 177 7.78 -18.35 15.41
N ARG A 178 8.50 -19.24 14.72
CA ARG A 178 9.94 -19.40 14.89
C ARG A 178 10.70 -18.12 14.51
N ALA A 179 10.31 -17.47 13.41
CA ALA A 179 10.96 -16.25 12.93
C ALA A 179 10.93 -15.12 13.98
N VAL A 180 9.83 -15.00 14.73
CA VAL A 180 9.66 -14.00 15.79
C VAL A 180 10.40 -14.37 17.07
N MET A 181 10.52 -15.65 17.38
CA MET A 181 11.21 -16.11 18.60
C MET A 181 12.73 -16.15 18.46
N GLU A 182 13.25 -16.23 17.24
CA GLU A 182 14.67 -16.42 17.01
C GLU A 182 15.48 -15.16 17.38
N PRO A 183 16.61 -15.30 18.10
CA PRO A 183 17.43 -14.16 18.50
C PRO A 183 17.95 -13.40 17.27
N VAL A 184 18.15 -12.10 17.45
CA VAL A 184 18.80 -11.23 16.48
C VAL A 184 20.23 -11.00 16.94
N VAL A 185 21.20 -11.10 16.03
CA VAL A 185 22.61 -10.79 16.31
C VAL A 185 22.92 -9.41 15.76
N LEU A 186 23.30 -8.48 16.63
CA LEU A 186 23.73 -7.12 16.27
C LEU A 186 25.08 -6.86 16.91
N GLY A 187 26.08 -6.46 16.11
CA GLY A 187 27.41 -6.16 16.62
C GLY A 187 28.12 -7.33 17.34
N GLY A 188 27.67 -8.57 17.15
CA GLY A 188 28.18 -9.76 17.85
C GLY A 188 27.40 -10.14 19.11
N GLU A 189 26.47 -9.30 19.56
CA GLU A 189 25.61 -9.60 20.72
C GLU A 189 24.28 -10.21 20.28
N ARG A 190 23.83 -11.22 21.02
CA ARG A 190 22.52 -11.86 20.84
C ARG A 190 21.49 -11.08 21.65
N ARG A 191 20.49 -10.55 20.96
CA ARG A 191 19.33 -9.89 21.56
C ARG A 191 18.07 -10.68 21.26
N LEU A 192 17.20 -10.80 22.24
CA LEU A 192 15.93 -11.52 22.09
C LEU A 192 14.81 -10.50 21.89
N PRO A 193 13.88 -10.69 20.93
CA PRO A 193 12.69 -9.85 20.83
C PRO A 193 11.88 -9.79 22.15
N ALA A 194 11.93 -10.85 22.96
CA ALA A 194 11.32 -10.90 24.29
C ALA A 194 11.89 -9.86 25.28
N GLU A 195 13.16 -9.47 25.14
CA GLU A 195 13.79 -8.41 25.95
C GLU A 195 13.17 -7.04 25.65
N LEU A 196 12.73 -6.84 24.40
CA LEU A 196 12.04 -5.64 23.94
C LEU A 196 10.52 -5.67 24.22
N GLY A 197 10.04 -6.69 24.93
CA GLY A 197 8.63 -6.84 25.24
C GLY A 197 7.80 -7.54 24.14
N LEU A 198 8.43 -8.11 23.10
CA LEU A 198 7.74 -8.93 22.10
C LEU A 198 7.79 -10.41 22.48
N THR A 199 6.69 -10.93 23.02
CA THR A 199 6.58 -12.32 23.48
C THR A 199 5.51 -13.08 22.73
N VAL A 200 5.69 -14.39 22.55
CA VAL A 200 4.67 -15.24 21.91
C VAL A 200 3.95 -16.03 23.00
N GLU A 201 2.63 -15.89 23.05
CA GLU A 201 1.77 -16.70 23.88
C GLU A 201 1.29 -17.94 23.12
N MET A 202 1.51 -19.11 23.72
CA MET A 202 1.12 -20.42 23.20
C MET A 202 0.15 -21.09 24.19
N PRO A 203 -1.15 -20.74 24.17
CA PRO A 203 -2.10 -21.33 25.08
C PRO A 203 -2.31 -22.83 24.79
N VAL A 204 -2.51 -23.63 25.84
CA VAL A 204 -2.79 -25.09 25.75
C VAL A 204 -4.05 -25.36 24.92
N ARG A 205 -5.02 -24.44 24.98
CA ARG A 205 -6.18 -24.37 24.08
C ARG A 205 -6.30 -22.93 23.58
N GLY A 206 -6.19 -22.74 22.27
CA GLY A 206 -6.30 -21.41 21.65
C GLY A 206 -5.29 -21.21 20.53
N GLN A 207 -5.32 -20.03 19.93
CA GLN A 207 -4.43 -19.65 18.84
C GLN A 207 -3.15 -19.04 19.39
N VAL A 208 -2.02 -19.35 18.75
CA VAL A 208 -0.74 -18.69 19.05
C VAL A 208 -0.87 -17.21 18.70
N ARG A 209 -0.42 -16.32 19.58
CA ARG A 209 -0.44 -14.88 19.35
C ARG A 209 0.83 -14.21 19.83
N LEU A 210 1.22 -13.16 19.13
CA LEU A 210 2.27 -12.25 19.54
C LEU A 210 1.69 -11.20 20.50
N VAL A 211 2.37 -10.95 21.60
CA VAL A 211 1.99 -10.00 22.64
C VAL A 211 3.09 -8.95 22.77
N LEU A 212 2.68 -7.69 22.84
CA LEU A 212 3.57 -6.55 23.02
C LEU A 212 3.40 -5.99 24.42
N ASN A 213 4.50 -5.90 25.15
CA ASN A 213 4.61 -5.07 26.35
C ASN A 213 5.14 -3.69 25.94
N GLU A 214 4.22 -2.74 25.73
CA GLU A 214 4.53 -1.38 25.28
C GLU A 214 5.46 -0.64 26.25
N GLU A 215 5.34 -0.89 27.55
CA GLU A 215 6.16 -0.23 28.56
C GLU A 215 7.62 -0.69 28.49
N ARG A 216 7.87 -1.99 28.30
CA ARG A 216 9.23 -2.50 28.07
C ARG A 216 9.83 -2.00 26.77
N LEU A 217 9.02 -1.92 25.71
CA LEU A 217 9.47 -1.39 24.43
C LEU A 217 9.84 0.10 24.55
N ARG A 218 9.01 0.88 25.25
CA ARG A 218 9.26 2.31 25.52
C ARG A 218 10.57 2.48 26.29
N GLN A 219 10.78 1.71 27.35
CA GLN A 219 12.03 1.71 28.12
C GLN A 219 13.26 1.33 27.27
N ALA A 220 13.12 0.35 26.37
CA ALA A 220 14.21 -0.05 25.47
C ALA A 220 14.55 1.05 24.45
N LEU A 221 13.54 1.72 23.89
CA LEU A 221 13.74 2.85 22.97
C LEU A 221 14.37 4.07 23.67
N GLU A 222 14.10 4.26 24.96
CA GLU A 222 14.70 5.34 25.75
C GLU A 222 16.16 5.08 26.11
N THR A 223 16.46 3.84 26.53
CA THR A 223 17.78 3.44 27.05
C THR A 223 18.78 3.11 25.94
N ALA A 224 18.34 2.46 24.85
CA ALA A 224 19.18 2.03 23.75
C ALA A 224 18.43 2.15 22.40
N PRO A 225 18.25 3.37 21.85
CA PRO A 225 17.43 3.61 20.66
C PRO A 225 17.99 2.96 19.39
N GLU A 226 19.30 3.01 19.17
CA GLU A 226 19.94 2.45 17.98
C GLU A 226 19.87 0.91 17.99
N GLU A 227 20.16 0.29 19.13
CA GLU A 227 20.07 -1.17 19.28
C GLU A 227 18.63 -1.65 19.11
N THR A 228 17.68 -1.01 19.79
CA THR A 228 16.26 -1.38 19.71
C THR A 228 15.74 -1.26 18.28
N THR A 229 16.06 -0.16 17.59
CA THR A 229 15.68 0.03 16.18
C THR A 229 16.33 -1.02 15.27
N GLY A 230 17.59 -1.37 15.53
CA GLY A 230 18.31 -2.42 14.80
C GLY A 230 17.64 -3.79 14.95
N VAL A 231 17.21 -4.15 16.16
CA VAL A 231 16.53 -5.44 16.41
C VAL A 231 15.18 -5.47 15.69
N LEU A 232 14.40 -4.40 15.80
CA LEU A 232 13.10 -4.30 15.14
C LEU A 232 13.22 -4.39 13.62
N ARG A 233 14.22 -3.72 13.02
CA ARG A 233 14.49 -3.78 11.59
C ARG A 233 14.87 -5.20 11.16
N ALA A 234 15.80 -5.83 11.86
CA ALA A 234 16.23 -7.19 11.54
C ALA A 234 15.08 -8.22 11.66
N LEU A 235 14.19 -8.03 12.64
CA LEU A 235 12.98 -8.83 12.79
C LEU A 235 12.04 -8.64 11.58
N ALA A 236 11.79 -7.39 11.19
CA ALA A 236 10.94 -7.07 10.04
C ALA A 236 11.51 -7.68 8.74
N GLU A 237 12.80 -7.51 8.48
CA GLU A 237 13.49 -8.10 7.32
C GLU A 237 13.46 -9.63 7.33
N ARG A 238 13.55 -10.26 8.50
CA ARG A 238 13.42 -11.72 8.63
C ARG A 238 12.01 -12.17 8.29
N LEU A 239 10.99 -11.56 8.88
CA LEU A 239 9.59 -11.87 8.59
C LEU A 239 9.28 -11.69 7.11
N GLN A 240 9.75 -10.60 6.52
CA GLN A 240 9.58 -10.34 5.09
C GLN A 240 10.23 -11.44 4.23
N ARG A 241 11.45 -11.87 4.55
CA ARG A 241 12.13 -12.96 3.82
C ARG A 241 11.45 -14.30 3.96
N GLU A 242 10.97 -14.65 5.14
CA GLU A 242 10.24 -15.90 5.36
C GLU A 242 8.94 -15.89 4.56
N ILE A 243 8.18 -14.80 4.64
CA ILE A 243 6.93 -14.65 3.88
C ILE A 243 7.20 -14.66 2.37
N SER A 244 8.25 -13.98 1.89
CA SER A 244 8.59 -13.95 0.47
C SER A 244 8.98 -15.34 -0.02
N SER A 245 9.86 -16.05 0.69
CA SER A 245 10.27 -17.43 0.38
C SER A 245 9.08 -18.39 0.26
N LEU A 246 8.05 -18.19 1.08
CA LEU A 246 6.83 -19.00 1.07
C LEU A 246 5.90 -18.69 -0.12
N LEU A 247 5.93 -17.46 -0.63
CA LEU A 247 5.08 -16.95 -1.71
C LEU A 247 5.75 -16.96 -3.09
N GLU A 248 7.08 -17.00 -3.14
CA GLU A 248 7.86 -16.96 -4.38
C GLU A 248 7.54 -18.15 -5.30
N PRO A 249 7.76 -18.02 -6.62
CA PRO A 249 7.57 -19.11 -7.57
C PRO A 249 8.41 -20.34 -7.20
N GLY A 250 7.76 -21.45 -6.83
CA GLY A 250 8.43 -22.64 -6.31
C GLY A 250 8.42 -22.77 -4.78
N GLY A 251 7.99 -21.72 -4.08
CA GLY A 251 7.69 -21.73 -2.65
C GLY A 251 6.52 -22.66 -2.29
N LEU A 252 6.31 -22.79 -0.98
CA LEU A 252 5.36 -23.74 -0.39
C LEU A 252 3.92 -23.53 -0.90
N ILE A 253 3.46 -22.28 -0.97
CA ILE A 253 2.07 -21.96 -1.33
C ILE A 253 1.81 -22.20 -2.83
N PRO A 254 2.60 -21.65 -3.77
CA PRO A 254 2.41 -21.95 -5.20
C PRO A 254 2.61 -23.43 -5.52
N GLY A 255 3.52 -24.11 -4.82
CA GLY A 255 3.72 -25.55 -4.96
C GLY A 255 2.44 -26.35 -4.66
N GLN A 256 1.78 -26.04 -3.56
CA GLN A 256 0.53 -26.70 -3.15
C GLN A 256 -0.65 -26.36 -4.04
N LEU A 257 -0.72 -25.12 -4.53
CA LEU A 257 -1.73 -24.72 -5.51
C LEU A 257 -1.61 -25.56 -6.79
N ARG A 258 -0.39 -25.68 -7.34
CA ARG A 258 -0.14 -26.51 -8.53
C ARG A 258 -0.53 -27.97 -8.32
N LEU A 259 -0.16 -28.56 -7.18
CA LEU A 259 -0.54 -29.95 -6.87
C LEU A 259 -2.06 -30.14 -6.81
N THR A 260 -2.77 -29.14 -6.29
CA THR A 260 -4.24 -29.14 -6.21
C THR A 260 -4.86 -29.01 -7.60
N GLU A 261 -4.34 -28.12 -8.44
CA GLU A 261 -4.76 -27.95 -9.85
C GLU A 261 -4.53 -29.24 -10.66
N GLU A 262 -3.39 -29.90 -10.49
CA GLU A 262 -3.09 -31.20 -11.13
C GLU A 262 -4.02 -32.31 -10.65
N PHE A 263 -4.38 -32.31 -9.36
CA PHE A 263 -5.35 -33.25 -8.83
C PHE A 263 -6.75 -33.01 -9.42
N GLN A 264 -7.18 -31.75 -9.50
CA GLN A 264 -8.44 -31.38 -10.16
C GLN A 264 -8.46 -31.81 -11.62
N ALA A 265 -7.39 -31.55 -12.38
CA ALA A 265 -7.29 -31.93 -13.78
C ALA A 265 -7.44 -33.46 -13.97
N ARG A 266 -6.79 -34.26 -13.11
CA ARG A 266 -6.90 -35.73 -13.12
C ARG A 266 -8.31 -36.22 -12.78
N LEU A 267 -8.98 -35.59 -11.82
CA LEU A 267 -10.38 -35.91 -11.51
C LEU A 267 -11.31 -35.58 -12.68
N SER A 268 -11.14 -34.41 -13.30
CA SER A 268 -11.92 -34.02 -14.48
C SER A 268 -11.72 -34.97 -15.65
N GLN A 269 -10.53 -35.54 -15.82
CA GLN A 269 -10.28 -36.57 -16.84
C GLN A 269 -11.02 -37.88 -16.50
N ARG A 270 -10.94 -38.35 -15.25
CA ARG A 270 -11.64 -39.57 -14.82
C ARG A 270 -13.16 -39.47 -14.95
N LEU A 271 -13.73 -38.30 -14.66
CA LEU A 271 -15.16 -38.05 -14.83
C LEU A 271 -15.57 -38.20 -16.29
N ARG A 272 -14.82 -37.59 -17.22
CA ARG A 272 -15.07 -37.73 -18.67
C ARG A 272 -15.02 -39.19 -19.12
N GLU A 273 -14.01 -39.93 -18.68
CA GLU A 273 -13.90 -41.36 -18.99
C GLU A 273 -15.08 -42.19 -18.44
N LEU A 274 -15.60 -41.85 -17.25
CA LEU A 274 -16.78 -42.49 -16.67
C LEU A 274 -18.06 -42.13 -17.42
N GLU A 275 -18.24 -40.86 -17.79
CA GLU A 275 -19.37 -40.39 -18.59
C GLU A 275 -19.43 -41.11 -19.94
N GLU A 276 -18.29 -41.25 -20.63
CA GLU A 276 -18.19 -41.99 -21.89
C GLU A 276 -18.57 -43.48 -21.72
N ARG A 277 -18.11 -44.12 -20.64
CA ARG A 277 -18.45 -45.52 -20.32
C ARG A 277 -19.93 -45.69 -20.02
N LEU A 278 -20.54 -44.78 -19.26
CA LEU A 278 -21.96 -44.80 -18.95
C LEU A 278 -22.79 -44.60 -20.23
N ALA A 279 -22.41 -43.67 -21.09
CA ALA A 279 -23.07 -43.45 -22.38
C ALA A 279 -22.97 -44.69 -23.30
N ALA A 280 -21.82 -45.35 -23.35
CA ALA A 280 -21.66 -46.59 -24.11
C ALA A 280 -22.55 -47.72 -23.57
N ARG A 281 -22.65 -47.86 -22.24
CA ARG A 281 -23.51 -48.86 -21.59
C ARG A 281 -24.99 -48.58 -21.85
N GLN A 282 -25.41 -47.32 -21.80
CA GLN A 282 -26.77 -46.92 -22.16
C GLN A 282 -27.10 -47.32 -23.60
N ARG A 283 -26.23 -46.97 -24.57
CA ARG A 283 -26.42 -47.35 -25.98
C ARG A 283 -26.48 -48.86 -26.18
N LEU A 284 -25.70 -49.65 -25.44
CA LEU A 284 -25.75 -51.11 -25.49
C LEU A 284 -27.10 -51.64 -25.01
N LEU A 285 -27.58 -51.14 -23.87
CA LEU A 285 -28.88 -51.52 -23.31
C LEU A 285 -30.02 -51.14 -24.26
N GLU A 286 -30.01 -49.93 -24.83
CA GLU A 286 -31.01 -49.48 -25.82
C GLU A 286 -31.06 -50.44 -27.04
N ARG A 287 -29.90 -50.88 -27.54
CA ARG A 287 -29.85 -51.88 -28.63
C ARG A 287 -30.39 -53.24 -28.20
N GLN A 288 -30.07 -53.70 -26.98
CA GLN A 288 -30.58 -54.97 -26.45
C GLN A 288 -32.10 -54.95 -26.29
N PHE A 289 -32.66 -53.84 -25.80
CA PHE A 289 -34.10 -53.64 -25.71
C PHE A 289 -34.77 -53.64 -27.10
N ALA A 290 -34.24 -52.91 -28.07
CA ALA A 290 -34.78 -52.90 -29.44
C ALA A 290 -34.74 -54.30 -30.10
N GLN A 291 -33.68 -55.08 -29.85
CA GLN A 291 -33.59 -56.47 -30.31
C GLN A 291 -34.61 -57.38 -29.62
N MET A 292 -34.81 -57.23 -28.31
CA MET A 292 -35.83 -57.95 -27.56
C MET A 292 -37.24 -57.61 -28.07
N GLU A 293 -37.54 -56.34 -28.33
CA GLU A 293 -38.82 -55.91 -28.91
C GLU A 293 -39.06 -56.57 -30.27
N THR A 294 -38.05 -56.59 -31.14
CA THR A 294 -38.14 -57.25 -32.45
C THR A 294 -38.36 -58.76 -32.31
N ALA A 295 -37.69 -59.41 -31.35
CA ALA A 295 -37.88 -60.84 -31.08
C ALA A 295 -39.29 -61.14 -30.55
N LEU A 296 -39.82 -60.31 -29.64
CA LEU A 296 -41.18 -60.41 -29.13
C LEU A 296 -42.22 -60.22 -30.23
N GLN A 297 -42.04 -59.24 -31.12
CA GLN A 297 -42.91 -59.02 -32.29
C GLN A 297 -42.93 -60.26 -33.19
N ARG A 298 -41.77 -60.87 -33.47
CA ARG A 298 -41.68 -62.12 -34.25
C ARG A 298 -42.38 -63.28 -33.54
N PHE A 299 -42.22 -63.42 -32.22
CA PHE A 299 -42.92 -64.44 -31.45
C PHE A 299 -44.45 -64.25 -31.48
N GLN A 300 -44.93 -63.02 -31.33
CA GLN A 300 -46.37 -62.71 -31.45
C GLN A 300 -46.90 -63.02 -32.86
N GLN A 301 -46.16 -62.67 -33.91
CA GLN A 301 -46.51 -63.04 -35.29
C GLN A 301 -46.54 -64.56 -35.50
N GLN A 302 -45.58 -65.30 -34.92
CA GLN A 302 -45.57 -66.77 -34.97
C GLN A 302 -46.77 -67.38 -34.22
N GLN A 303 -47.10 -66.88 -33.02
CA GLN A 303 -48.30 -67.33 -32.30
C GLN A 303 -49.57 -67.07 -33.10
N GLY A 304 -49.69 -65.89 -33.74
CA GLY A 304 -50.79 -65.56 -34.64
C GLY A 304 -50.85 -66.46 -35.88
N ALA A 305 -49.71 -66.78 -36.49
CA ALA A 305 -49.66 -67.70 -37.63
C ALA A 305 -50.09 -69.11 -37.22
N LEU A 306 -49.65 -69.60 -36.05
CA LEU A 306 -50.04 -70.90 -35.51
C LEU A 306 -51.52 -70.97 -35.17
N THR A 307 -52.12 -69.92 -34.61
CA THR A 307 -53.57 -69.88 -34.35
C THR A 307 -54.38 -69.85 -35.64
N LEU A 308 -53.92 -69.13 -36.68
CA LEU A 308 -54.54 -69.17 -38.00
C LEU A 308 -54.40 -70.56 -38.67
N LEU A 309 -53.27 -71.23 -38.52
CA LEU A 309 -53.06 -72.61 -39.00
C LEU A 309 -53.99 -73.59 -38.28
N LEU A 310 -54.16 -73.45 -36.96
CA LEU A 310 -55.13 -74.22 -36.18
C LEU A 310 -56.57 -73.94 -36.63
N LEU A 311 -56.94 -72.69 -36.90
CA LEU A 311 -58.25 -72.33 -37.46
C LEU A 311 -58.46 -72.87 -38.88
N GLN A 312 -57.42 -72.87 -39.72
CA GLN A 312 -57.44 -73.44 -41.07
C GLN A 312 -57.53 -74.97 -41.06
N LEU A 313 -56.89 -75.62 -40.10
CA LEU A 313 -57.00 -77.06 -39.88
C LEU A 313 -58.37 -77.46 -39.28
N LEU A 314 -59.04 -76.56 -38.57
CA LEU A 314 -60.41 -76.77 -38.08
C LEU A 314 -61.52 -76.44 -39.11
N SER A 315 -61.22 -75.72 -40.20
CA SER A 315 -62.25 -75.26 -41.15
C SER A 315 -62.88 -76.31 -42.07
N PRO A 316 -62.28 -77.47 -42.40
CA PRO A 316 -62.99 -78.45 -43.24
C PRO A 316 -64.07 -79.24 -42.47
N LEU A 317 -64.28 -79.02 -41.17
CA LEU A 317 -65.31 -79.73 -40.39
C LEU A 317 -66.70 -79.08 -40.37
N GLN A 318 -66.90 -77.90 -40.97
CA GLN A 318 -68.23 -77.25 -41.05
C GLN A 318 -68.91 -77.31 -42.43
N GLY A 319 -68.38 -78.09 -43.37
CA GLY A 319 -68.86 -78.14 -44.76
C GLY A 319 -69.58 -79.42 -45.21
N LEU A 320 -69.89 -80.38 -44.34
CA LEU A 320 -70.57 -81.63 -44.73
C LEU A 320 -71.70 -82.02 -43.76
N VAL A 321 -72.86 -81.38 -43.93
CA VAL A 321 -74.16 -82.04 -43.80
C VAL A 321 -74.64 -82.25 -45.25
N PRO A 322 -74.99 -83.49 -45.67
CA PRO A 322 -76.42 -83.79 -45.73
C PRO A 322 -76.83 -85.26 -45.45
N LEU A 323 -77.99 -85.38 -44.81
CA LEU A 323 -79.14 -86.21 -45.20
C LEU A 323 -78.86 -87.60 -45.80
N ARG A 324 -79.07 -88.65 -45.01
CA ARG A 324 -80.31 -89.47 -45.01
C ARG A 324 -80.29 -90.46 -43.85
#